data_AF-A0A0G1T0M4-F1
#
_entry.id   AF-A0A0G1T0M4-F1
#
_cell.length_a   1.000
_cell.length_b   1.000
_cell.length_c   1.000
_cell.angle_alpha   90.00
_cell.angle_beta   90.00
_cell.angle_gamma   90.00
#
_symmetry.space_group_name_H-M   'P 1'
#
loop_
_entity.id
_entity.type
_entity.pdbx_description
1 polymer ?
#
loop_
_entity_poly.entity_id
_entity_poly.type
_entity_poly.pdbx_seq_one_letter_code
_entity_poly.pdbx_strand_id
1 'polypeptide(L)'
;MAKITRIWAREILDSRGIPTVEAACQLDSGHVAVASVPAGTSTGAHEALELRDQDAKRYLGKGVLQAVANVNAQLGPAVVGMEATDQEGIDARLIQLDGTENKTKYGGNAILSISTAVAKAGAIAAKQNLYVWINFLAQKTGLKPPLRMPTPLFNMINGGLHGAGNLDFQEFHVIPASSKSFSQSLQAGVEIYLTIGESLARRGAIHSVGNEGGYAPNLFTNADALEVLVESIKQTPYSLGRDVFLGLDVAANYFAKDGEYVIKDKSSPMDEKAMLEYYKSLNDQYRLAILGTPFRKTPGEAGRSLTNFYRANS
;
A
#
# COMPACT_ATOMS: atom_id res chain seq x y z
N MET A 1 33.34 5.94 7.44
CA MET A 1 32.83 6.92 8.41
C MET A 1 31.33 7.05 8.15
N ALA A 2 30.50 7.03 9.20
CA ALA A 2 29.04 6.99 9.07
C ALA A 2 28.36 8.04 9.96
N LYS A 3 29.09 9.04 10.44
CA LYS A 3 28.55 10.05 11.33
C LYS A 3 27.66 11.02 10.56
N ILE A 4 26.47 11.27 11.06
CA ILE A 4 25.53 12.23 10.49
C ILE A 4 26.06 13.64 10.73
N THR A 5 26.25 14.40 9.66
CA THR A 5 26.68 15.81 9.74
C THR A 5 25.53 16.78 9.56
N ARG A 6 24.49 16.39 8.81
CA ARG A 6 23.33 17.25 8.56
C ARG A 6 22.10 16.45 8.21
N ILE A 7 20.96 16.91 8.71
CA ILE A 7 19.62 16.52 8.26
C ILE A 7 18.89 17.79 7.82
N TRP A 8 18.18 17.74 6.69
CA TRP A 8 17.26 18.81 6.30
C TRP A 8 16.08 18.23 5.53
N ALA A 9 14.97 18.97 5.50
CA ALA A 9 13.76 18.60 4.78
C ALA A 9 13.17 19.75 3.98
N ARG A 10 12.34 19.37 3.00
CA ARG A 10 11.52 20.25 2.18
C ARG A 10 10.15 19.65 1.91
N GLU A 11 9.21 20.52 1.56
CA GLU A 11 7.90 20.13 1.02
C GLU A 11 8.05 19.78 -0.46
N ILE A 12 7.54 18.63 -0.86
CA ILE A 12 7.40 18.18 -2.27
C ILE A 12 5.95 17.78 -2.54
N LEU A 13 5.60 17.40 -3.77
CA LEU A 13 4.27 16.87 -4.11
C LEU A 13 4.31 15.35 -4.31
N ASP A 14 3.31 14.64 -3.81
CA ASP A 14 3.09 13.22 -4.05
C ASP A 14 2.47 12.95 -5.43
N SER A 15 2.21 11.67 -5.75
CA SER A 15 1.62 11.26 -7.04
C SER A 15 0.21 11.81 -7.30
N ARG A 16 -0.48 12.33 -6.27
CA ARG A 16 -1.80 12.96 -6.36
C ARG A 16 -1.71 14.49 -6.41
N GLY A 17 -0.50 15.04 -6.40
CA GLY A 17 -0.27 16.48 -6.33
C GLY A 17 -0.52 17.07 -4.93
N ILE A 18 -0.52 16.24 -3.88
CA ILE A 18 -0.72 16.66 -2.49
C ILE A 18 0.66 16.80 -1.81
N PRO A 19 0.89 17.86 -1.00
CA PRO A 19 2.18 18.05 -0.32
C PRO A 19 2.60 16.83 0.53
N THR A 20 3.90 16.55 0.57
CA THR A 20 4.52 15.58 1.49
C THR A 20 5.95 16.01 1.87
N VAL A 21 6.54 15.33 2.85
CA VAL A 21 7.87 15.62 3.39
C VAL A 21 8.92 14.79 2.67
N GLU A 22 9.97 15.46 2.19
CA GLU A 22 11.23 14.84 1.77
C GLU A 22 12.35 15.28 2.69
N ALA A 23 13.10 14.32 3.25
CA ALA A 23 14.27 14.58 4.07
C ALA A 23 15.55 14.04 3.41
N ALA A 24 16.65 14.72 3.68
CA ALA A 24 17.99 14.36 3.25
C ALA A 24 18.91 14.19 4.47
N CYS A 25 19.79 13.19 4.40
CA CYS A 25 20.80 12.88 5.40
C CYS A 25 22.19 12.91 4.78
N GLN A 26 23.06 13.75 5.32
CA GLN A 26 24.46 13.86 4.92
C GLN A 26 25.37 13.22 5.97
N LEU A 27 26.34 12.45 5.49
CA LEU A 27 27.39 11.84 6.29
C LEU A 27 28.67 12.67 6.26
N ASP A 28 29.56 12.44 7.21
CA ASP A 28 30.92 13.00 7.26
C ASP A 28 31.81 12.58 6.09
N SER A 29 31.49 11.47 5.44
CA SER A 29 32.07 11.05 4.17
C SER A 29 31.64 11.91 2.98
N GLY A 30 30.69 12.83 3.15
CA GLY A 30 30.13 13.68 2.10
C GLY A 30 28.94 13.08 1.34
N HIS A 31 28.66 11.78 1.50
CA HIS A 31 27.50 11.14 0.89
C HIS A 31 26.19 11.73 1.42
N VAL A 32 25.19 11.82 0.53
CA VAL A 32 23.84 12.29 0.86
C VAL A 32 22.83 11.24 0.41
N ALA A 33 21.92 10.87 1.31
CA ALA A 33 20.78 10.02 1.02
C ALA A 33 19.48 10.79 1.20
N VAL A 34 18.47 10.51 0.37
CA VAL A 34 17.20 11.24 0.36
C VAL A 34 16.02 10.26 0.44
N ALA A 35 14.99 10.62 1.20
CA ALA A 35 13.75 9.87 1.28
C ALA A 35 12.53 10.80 1.37
N SER A 36 11.50 10.49 0.59
CA SER A 36 10.18 11.09 0.66
C SER A 36 9.18 10.13 1.31
N VAL A 37 8.21 10.67 2.03
CA VAL A 37 7.23 9.86 2.77
C VAL A 37 5.92 9.75 1.98
N PRO A 38 5.34 8.55 1.82
CA PRO A 38 4.02 8.40 1.21
C PRO A 38 2.93 8.96 2.13
N ALA A 39 1.82 9.40 1.54
CA ALA A 39 0.65 9.88 2.26
C ALA A 39 -0.54 8.96 2.01
N GLY A 40 -1.17 8.44 3.05
CA GLY A 40 -2.36 7.59 2.95
C GLY A 40 -3.62 8.38 2.59
N THR A 41 -4.63 7.71 2.03
CA THR A 41 -6.00 8.25 1.88
C THR A 41 -6.91 7.81 3.04
N SER A 42 -6.61 6.66 3.65
CA SER A 42 -7.35 6.08 4.78
C SER A 42 -6.50 6.22 6.04
N THR A 43 -6.94 7.02 7.00
CA THR A 43 -6.28 7.17 8.30
C THR A 43 -7.00 6.29 9.32
N GLY A 44 -6.42 5.14 9.67
CA GLY A 44 -6.89 4.35 10.79
C GLY A 44 -6.76 5.13 12.10
N ALA A 45 -7.72 4.98 13.02
CA ALA A 45 -7.72 5.67 14.32
C ALA A 45 -6.49 5.34 15.22
N HIS A 46 -5.75 4.28 14.88
CA HIS A 46 -4.56 3.80 15.58
C HIS A 46 -3.27 4.02 14.78
N GLU A 47 -3.32 4.73 13.65
CA GLU A 47 -2.14 5.04 12.87
C GLU A 47 -1.36 6.22 13.45
N ALA A 48 -0.07 6.28 13.16
CA ALA A 48 0.73 7.46 13.46
C ALA A 48 0.17 8.68 12.71
N LEU A 49 0.14 9.84 13.36
CA LEU A 49 -0.45 11.05 12.79
C LEU A 49 0.40 11.58 11.64
N GLU A 50 -0.20 11.72 10.46
CA GLU A 50 0.35 12.58 9.42
C GLU A 50 0.07 14.05 9.75
N LEU A 51 1.11 14.83 10.08
CA LEU A 51 0.95 16.22 10.44
C LEU A 51 0.77 17.10 9.19
N ARG A 52 -0.36 17.80 9.12
CA ARG A 52 -0.76 18.74 8.07
C ARG A 52 -0.95 20.15 8.65
N ASP A 53 -0.71 21.19 7.85
CA ASP A 53 -0.73 22.59 8.26
C ASP A 53 -2.15 23.10 8.61
N GLN A 54 -3.19 22.50 8.03
CA GLN A 54 -4.60 22.94 8.17
C GLN A 54 -4.86 24.39 7.72
N ASP A 55 -3.92 25.01 6.99
CA ASP A 55 -4.11 26.31 6.36
C ASP A 55 -4.92 26.18 5.06
N ALA A 56 -6.20 26.53 5.11
CA ALA A 56 -7.10 26.48 3.95
C ALA A 56 -6.59 27.28 2.73
N LYS A 57 -5.72 28.28 2.93
CA LYS A 57 -5.14 29.08 1.84
C LYS A 57 -4.05 28.35 1.07
N ARG A 58 -3.48 27.27 1.62
CA ARG A 58 -2.41 26.48 1.00
C ARG A 58 -2.81 25.02 0.85
N TYR A 59 -2.89 24.56 -0.39
CA TYR A 59 -3.23 23.18 -0.73
C TYR A 59 -4.49 22.67 -0.01
N LEU A 60 -5.49 23.55 0.19
CA LEU A 60 -6.74 23.23 0.89
C LEU A 60 -6.52 22.64 2.30
N GLY A 61 -5.55 23.16 3.05
CA GLY A 61 -5.21 22.67 4.39
C GLY A 61 -4.22 21.50 4.42
N LYS A 62 -3.81 20.98 3.26
CA LYS A 62 -2.95 19.79 3.15
C LYS A 62 -1.45 20.10 3.08
N GLY A 63 -1.02 21.34 3.30
CA GLY A 63 0.40 21.69 3.42
C GLY A 63 1.10 20.89 4.53
N VAL A 64 2.43 20.80 4.48
CA VAL A 64 3.26 20.08 5.47
C VAL A 64 4.44 20.91 5.98
N LEU A 65 4.36 22.25 5.91
CA LEU A 65 5.46 23.12 6.36
C LEU A 65 5.74 22.96 7.86
N GLN A 66 4.74 22.69 8.69
CA GLN A 66 4.97 22.43 10.11
C GLN A 66 5.82 21.17 10.32
N ALA A 67 5.53 20.08 9.59
CA ALA A 67 6.31 18.85 9.66
C ALA A 67 7.74 19.07 9.15
N VAL A 68 7.91 19.82 8.05
CA VAL A 68 9.22 20.22 7.53
C VAL A 68 10.01 21.07 8.53
N ALA A 69 9.35 22.03 9.18
CA ALA A 69 9.96 22.85 10.23
C ALA A 69 10.40 22.01 11.43
N ASN A 70 9.59 21.02 11.84
CA ASN A 70 9.95 20.08 12.90
C ASN A 70 11.21 19.28 12.57
N VAL A 71 11.37 18.82 11.31
CA VAL A 71 12.60 18.15 10.86
C VAL A 71 13.79 19.11 10.95
N ASN A 72 13.67 20.30 10.38
CA ASN A 72 14.79 21.24 10.25
C ASN A 72 15.23 21.85 11.60
N ALA A 73 14.30 22.12 12.51
CA ALA A 73 14.57 22.86 13.74
C ALA A 73 14.77 21.99 14.98
N GLN A 74 14.19 20.79 15.03
CA GLN A 74 14.14 19.97 16.25
C GLN A 74 14.70 18.56 16.04
N LEU A 75 14.07 17.79 15.15
CA LEU A 75 14.38 16.36 14.99
C LEU A 75 15.75 16.14 14.34
N GLY A 76 16.05 16.85 13.26
CA GLY A 76 17.31 16.75 12.52
C GLY A 76 18.52 17.08 13.39
N PRO A 77 18.57 18.26 14.05
CA PRO A 77 19.66 18.60 14.97
C PRO A 77 19.84 17.60 16.11
N ALA A 78 18.77 16.95 16.59
CA ALA A 78 18.84 15.99 17.69
C ALA A 78 19.54 14.68 17.34
N VAL A 79 19.75 14.37 16.06
CA VAL A 79 20.45 13.16 15.58
C VAL A 79 21.75 13.45 14.85
N VAL A 80 22.12 14.73 14.69
CA VAL A 80 23.44 15.12 14.18
C VAL A 80 24.52 14.61 15.14
N GLY A 81 25.54 14.00 14.57
CA GLY A 81 26.65 13.41 15.30
C GLY A 81 26.44 11.94 15.71
N MET A 82 25.26 11.37 15.50
CA MET A 82 25.02 9.94 15.66
C MET A 82 25.56 9.17 14.45
N GLU A 83 25.83 7.87 14.62
CA GLU A 83 26.25 6.98 13.52
C GLU A 83 25.01 6.51 12.75
N ALA A 84 24.97 6.77 11.44
CA ALA A 84 23.84 6.35 10.58
C ALA A 84 23.68 4.83 10.48
N THR A 85 24.67 4.04 10.90
CA THR A 85 24.56 2.58 11.02
C THR A 85 23.85 2.11 12.29
N ASP A 86 23.59 3.01 13.25
CA ASP A 86 22.80 2.77 14.46
C ASP A 86 21.35 3.24 14.26
N GLN A 87 20.64 2.53 13.37
CA GLN A 87 19.25 2.83 13.03
C GLN A 87 18.35 2.81 14.27
N GLU A 88 18.53 1.83 15.15
CA GLU A 88 17.71 1.65 16.35
C GLU A 88 17.90 2.82 17.33
N GLY A 89 19.15 3.22 17.59
CA GLY A 89 19.43 4.37 18.44
C GLY A 89 18.85 5.68 17.88
N ILE A 90 18.92 5.87 16.56
CA ILE A 90 18.35 7.04 15.89
C ILE A 90 16.82 7.06 16.00
N ASP A 91 16.15 5.96 15.67
CA ASP A 91 14.70 5.87 15.74
C ASP A 91 14.20 6.00 17.19
N ALA A 92 14.89 5.40 18.16
CA ALA A 92 14.59 5.55 19.58
C ALA A 92 14.73 7.01 20.04
N ARG A 93 15.77 7.72 19.57
CA ARG A 93 15.96 9.14 19.88
C ARG A 93 14.83 10.00 19.35
N LEU A 94 14.39 9.76 18.11
CA LEU A 94 13.29 10.50 17.47
C LEU A 94 11.95 10.23 18.18
N ILE A 95 11.67 8.96 18.49
CA ILE A 95 10.46 8.55 19.23
C ILE A 95 10.44 9.18 20.63
N GLN A 96 11.56 9.14 21.35
CA GLN A 96 11.68 9.73 22.67
C GLN A 96 11.47 11.25 22.65
N LEU A 97 12.02 11.93 21.62
CA LEU A 97 11.90 13.38 21.50
C LEU A 97 10.45 13.81 21.25
N ASP A 98 9.73 13.04 20.42
CA ASP A 98 8.29 13.22 20.20
C ASP A 98 7.50 12.98 21.48
N GLY A 99 7.74 11.84 22.14
CA GLY A 99 7.17 11.52 23.45
C GLY A 99 5.68 11.17 23.44
N THR A 100 5.05 11.03 22.27
CA THR A 100 3.65 10.61 22.14
C THR A 100 3.54 9.23 21.49
N GLU A 101 2.48 8.49 21.81
CA GLU A 101 2.25 7.13 21.29
C GLU A 101 2.14 7.13 19.75
N ASN A 102 1.36 8.08 19.20
CA ASN A 102 1.05 8.16 17.77
C ASN A 102 1.81 9.26 17.03
N LYS A 103 2.95 9.72 17.57
CA LYS A 103 3.84 10.70 16.90
C LYS A 103 3.16 12.03 16.58
N THR A 104 2.27 12.49 17.45
CA THR A 104 1.41 13.65 17.22
C THR A 104 2.12 14.98 17.46
N LYS A 105 3.23 15.00 18.21
CA LYS A 105 3.97 16.24 18.51
C LYS A 105 4.73 16.74 17.30
N TYR A 106 5.46 15.88 16.60
CA TYR A 106 6.24 16.27 15.44
C TYR A 106 5.71 15.78 14.10
N GLY A 107 4.80 14.81 14.12
CA GLY A 107 4.25 14.16 12.93
C GLY A 107 5.00 12.87 12.59
N GLY A 108 4.25 11.79 12.39
CA GLY A 108 4.77 10.52 11.89
C GLY A 108 5.46 10.66 10.54
N ASN A 109 4.95 11.54 9.67
CA ASN A 109 5.59 11.90 8.39
C ASN A 109 6.95 12.58 8.56
N ALA A 110 7.14 13.44 9.57
CA ALA A 110 8.45 14.03 9.87
C ALA A 110 9.45 12.97 10.35
N ILE A 111 9.05 12.14 11.31
CA ILE A 111 9.93 11.10 11.88
C ILE A 111 10.31 10.05 10.83
N LEU A 112 9.33 9.55 10.07
CA LEU A 112 9.57 8.54 9.04
C LEU A 112 10.49 9.04 7.92
N SER A 113 10.43 10.34 7.58
CA SER A 113 11.30 10.94 6.57
C SER A 113 12.78 10.84 6.96
N ILE A 114 13.10 11.17 8.23
CA ILE A 114 14.46 11.08 8.76
C ILE A 114 14.88 9.61 8.87
N SER A 115 14.05 8.77 9.48
CA SER A 115 14.32 7.34 9.67
C SER A 115 14.70 6.65 8.36
N THR A 116 13.93 6.89 7.29
CA THR A 116 14.17 6.28 5.98
C THR A 116 15.41 6.86 5.28
N ALA A 117 15.64 8.18 5.40
CA ALA A 117 16.84 8.82 4.84
C ALA A 117 18.12 8.30 5.53
N VAL A 118 18.08 8.12 6.84
CA VAL A 118 19.16 7.53 7.64
C VAL A 118 19.39 6.07 7.25
N ALA A 119 18.34 5.26 7.09
CA ALA A 119 18.50 3.86 6.67
C ALA A 119 19.23 3.75 5.33
N LYS A 120 18.90 4.63 4.37
CA LYS A 120 19.63 4.73 3.10
C LYS A 120 21.07 5.18 3.29
N ALA A 121 21.33 6.19 4.13
CA ALA A 121 22.69 6.64 4.43
C ALA A 121 23.53 5.54 5.10
N GLY A 122 22.94 4.79 6.04
CA GLY A 122 23.56 3.63 6.69
C GLY A 122 23.94 2.54 5.69
N ALA A 123 23.07 2.24 4.71
CA ALA A 123 23.38 1.30 3.64
C ALA A 123 24.58 1.74 2.78
N ILE A 124 24.64 3.04 2.41
CA ILE A 124 25.77 3.63 1.67
C ILE A 124 27.05 3.51 2.51
N ALA A 125 27.01 3.87 3.79
CA ALA A 125 28.16 3.79 4.69
C ALA A 125 28.66 2.35 4.87
N ALA A 126 27.73 1.39 4.93
CA ALA A 126 28.01 -0.05 4.99
C ALA A 126 28.44 -0.65 3.63
N LYS A 127 28.42 0.14 2.55
CA LYS A 127 28.68 -0.31 1.16
C LYS A 127 27.79 -1.48 0.74
N GLN A 128 26.53 -1.42 1.12
CA GLN A 128 25.52 -2.45 0.82
C GLN A 128 24.35 -1.85 0.05
N ASN A 129 23.70 -2.68 -0.76
CA ASN A 129 22.39 -2.34 -1.30
C ASN A 129 21.38 -2.19 -0.16
N LEU A 130 20.44 -1.25 -0.28
CA LEU A 130 19.45 -0.95 0.76
C LEU A 130 18.69 -2.19 1.23
N TYR A 131 18.26 -3.08 0.31
CA TYR A 131 17.52 -4.29 0.71
C TYR A 131 18.35 -5.27 1.56
N VAL A 132 19.67 -5.33 1.34
CA VAL A 132 20.59 -6.13 2.17
C VAL A 132 20.74 -5.48 3.55
N TRP A 133 20.89 -4.16 3.56
CA TRP A 133 20.99 -3.39 4.81
C TRP A 133 19.71 -3.52 5.67
N ILE A 134 18.52 -3.39 5.08
CA ILE A 134 17.24 -3.60 5.77
C ILE A 134 17.13 -5.04 6.28
N ASN A 135 17.55 -6.04 5.50
CA ASN A 135 17.58 -7.43 5.94
C ASN A 135 18.50 -7.63 7.14
N PHE A 136 19.69 -7.01 7.14
CA PHE A 136 20.62 -7.02 8.26
C PHE A 136 20.02 -6.34 9.51
N LEU A 137 19.37 -5.18 9.36
CA LEU A 137 18.67 -4.51 10.46
C LEU A 137 17.54 -5.38 11.03
N ALA A 138 16.76 -6.05 10.18
CA ALA A 138 15.75 -7.00 10.64
C ALA A 138 16.35 -8.20 11.39
N GLN A 139 17.52 -8.69 10.98
CA GLN A 139 18.21 -9.77 11.70
C GLN A 139 18.64 -9.35 13.11
N LYS A 140 19.02 -8.09 13.31
CA LYS A 140 19.34 -7.56 14.64
C LYS A 140 18.14 -7.58 15.60
N THR A 141 16.92 -7.47 15.09
CA THR A 141 15.70 -7.55 15.91
C THR A 141 15.24 -9.00 16.18
N GLY A 142 16.05 -9.99 15.78
CA GLY A 142 15.75 -11.41 15.96
C GLY A 142 14.93 -12.04 14.83
N LEU A 143 14.54 -11.26 13.81
CA LEU A 143 13.85 -11.79 12.63
C LEU A 143 14.85 -12.55 11.74
N LYS A 144 14.40 -13.62 11.08
CA LYS A 144 15.22 -14.34 10.08
C LYS A 144 14.54 -14.33 8.70
N PRO A 145 14.26 -13.16 8.12
CA PRO A 145 13.53 -13.10 6.87
C PRO A 145 14.40 -13.58 5.71
N PRO A 146 13.93 -14.49 4.85
CA PRO A 146 14.64 -14.85 3.64
C PRO A 146 14.66 -13.65 2.68
N LEU A 147 15.80 -13.42 2.01
CA LEU A 147 15.86 -12.51 0.88
C LEU A 147 15.20 -13.17 -0.33
N ARG A 148 14.02 -12.69 -0.70
CA ARG A 148 13.28 -13.15 -1.88
C ARG A 148 12.64 -11.98 -2.59
N MET A 149 12.48 -12.11 -3.90
CA MET A 149 11.66 -11.18 -4.66
C MET A 149 10.19 -11.37 -4.27
N PRO A 150 9.43 -10.29 -4.02
CA PRO A 150 8.01 -10.41 -3.75
C PRO A 150 7.25 -10.80 -5.02
N THR A 151 6.17 -11.57 -4.86
CA THR A 151 5.16 -11.70 -5.91
C THR A 151 4.36 -10.40 -5.96
N PRO A 152 4.32 -9.69 -7.10
CA PRO A 152 3.54 -8.48 -7.20
C PRO A 152 2.04 -8.80 -7.18
N LEU A 153 1.28 -7.91 -6.57
CA LEU A 153 -0.17 -7.87 -6.63
C LEU A 153 -0.52 -6.58 -7.38
N PHE A 154 -1.05 -6.72 -8.60
CA PHE A 154 -1.33 -5.59 -9.48
C PHE A 154 -2.80 -5.21 -9.36
N ASN A 155 -3.07 -3.98 -8.93
CA ASN A 155 -4.41 -3.40 -9.00
C ASN A 155 -4.76 -3.08 -10.46
N MET A 156 -5.76 -3.79 -10.99
CA MET A 156 -6.17 -3.71 -12.39
C MET A 156 -7.45 -2.90 -12.57
N ILE A 157 -8.43 -3.08 -11.68
CA ILE A 157 -9.72 -2.38 -11.71
C ILE A 157 -10.02 -1.86 -10.30
N ASN A 158 -10.45 -0.60 -10.25
CA ASN A 158 -10.85 0.12 -9.05
C ASN A 158 -12.38 0.19 -8.94
N GLY A 159 -12.89 -0.07 -7.75
CA GLY A 159 -14.26 0.17 -7.34
C GLY A 159 -14.31 0.88 -5.99
N GLY A 160 -15.46 0.81 -5.30
CA GLY A 160 -15.66 1.48 -4.02
C GLY A 160 -15.26 2.95 -4.05
N LEU A 161 -14.49 3.39 -3.05
CA LEU A 161 -13.96 4.76 -2.97
C LEU A 161 -12.83 5.06 -3.96
N HIS A 162 -12.20 4.03 -4.54
CA HIS A 162 -11.09 4.18 -5.48
C HIS A 162 -11.58 4.30 -6.94
N GLY A 163 -12.83 3.91 -7.22
CA GLY A 163 -13.45 3.90 -8.54
C GLY A 163 -14.52 4.99 -8.73
N ALA A 164 -15.43 4.77 -9.68
CA ALA A 164 -16.53 5.70 -10.00
C ALA A 164 -17.79 5.52 -9.11
N GLY A 165 -17.69 4.74 -8.01
CA GLY A 165 -18.80 4.45 -7.09
C GLY A 165 -19.84 3.44 -7.59
N ASN A 166 -19.57 2.80 -8.73
CA ASN A 166 -20.45 1.84 -9.38
C ASN A 166 -20.17 0.38 -8.98
N LEU A 167 -18.93 0.03 -8.65
CA LEU A 167 -18.55 -1.27 -8.09
C LEU A 167 -18.47 -1.18 -6.56
N ASP A 168 -18.89 -2.21 -5.86
CA ASP A 168 -18.92 -2.19 -4.38
C ASP A 168 -17.55 -2.55 -3.78
N PHE A 169 -16.83 -3.50 -4.39
CA PHE A 169 -15.48 -3.89 -3.95
C PHE A 169 -14.45 -2.85 -4.35
N GLN A 170 -13.42 -2.66 -3.53
CA GLN A 170 -12.49 -1.54 -3.68
C GLN A 170 -11.46 -1.78 -4.78
N GLU A 171 -10.86 -2.97 -4.84
CA GLU A 171 -9.80 -3.28 -5.81
C GLU A 171 -9.92 -4.71 -6.33
N PHE A 172 -9.64 -4.87 -7.61
CA PHE A 172 -9.61 -6.15 -8.29
C PHE A 172 -8.21 -6.37 -8.87
N HIS A 173 -7.56 -7.45 -8.44
CA HIS A 173 -6.15 -7.67 -8.65
C HIS A 173 -5.87 -8.81 -9.62
N VAL A 174 -4.73 -8.72 -10.31
CA VAL A 174 -4.09 -9.84 -11.00
C VAL A 174 -2.76 -10.14 -10.31
N ILE A 175 -2.53 -11.41 -10.02
CA ILE A 175 -1.41 -11.90 -9.21
C ILE A 175 -0.68 -12.98 -10.01
N PRO A 176 0.52 -12.69 -10.53
CA PRO A 176 1.31 -13.71 -11.22
C PRO A 176 1.73 -14.85 -10.31
N ALA A 177 1.87 -16.05 -10.86
CA ALA A 177 2.33 -17.22 -10.10
C ALA A 177 3.72 -16.98 -9.48
N SER A 178 3.93 -17.42 -8.25
CA SER A 178 5.19 -17.25 -7.49
C SER A 178 6.39 -17.97 -8.09
N SER A 179 6.17 -18.90 -9.03
CA SER A 179 7.21 -19.57 -9.81
C SER A 179 7.84 -18.67 -10.88
N LYS A 180 7.22 -17.53 -11.21
CA LYS A 180 7.73 -16.56 -12.19
C LYS A 180 8.72 -15.59 -11.54
N SER A 181 9.75 -15.21 -12.28
CA SER A 181 10.62 -14.10 -11.87
C SER A 181 9.85 -12.78 -11.84
N PHE A 182 10.33 -11.79 -11.07
CA PHE A 182 9.68 -10.47 -10.99
C PHE A 182 9.50 -9.83 -12.38
N SER A 183 10.49 -9.94 -13.27
CA SER A 183 10.40 -9.38 -14.63
C SER A 183 9.31 -10.05 -15.47
N GLN A 184 9.17 -11.38 -15.39
CA GLN A 184 8.10 -12.11 -16.07
C GLN A 184 6.73 -11.77 -15.48
N SER A 185 6.65 -11.63 -14.16
CA SER A 185 5.44 -11.21 -13.45
C SER A 185 5.01 -9.80 -13.86
N LEU A 186 5.96 -8.86 -13.98
CA LEU A 186 5.71 -7.50 -14.44
C LEU A 186 5.23 -7.47 -15.89
N GLN A 187 5.88 -8.22 -16.78
CA GLN A 187 5.45 -8.34 -18.17
C GLN A 187 4.00 -8.84 -18.25
N ALA A 188 3.67 -9.91 -17.52
CA ALA A 188 2.32 -10.46 -17.51
C ALA A 188 1.28 -9.46 -16.99
N GLY A 189 1.61 -8.75 -15.91
CA GLY A 189 0.76 -7.68 -15.39
C GLY A 189 0.48 -6.60 -16.43
N VAL A 190 1.51 -6.11 -17.11
CA VAL A 190 1.39 -5.03 -18.12
C VAL A 190 0.58 -5.49 -19.34
N GLU A 191 0.86 -6.67 -19.88
CA GLU A 191 0.14 -7.21 -21.04
C GLU A 191 -1.36 -7.41 -20.73
N ILE A 192 -1.68 -7.94 -19.54
CA ILE A 192 -3.07 -8.10 -19.09
C ILE A 192 -3.72 -6.73 -18.86
N TYR A 193 -3.03 -5.78 -18.23
CA TYR A 193 -3.52 -4.43 -18.00
C TYR A 193 -3.92 -3.74 -19.31
N LEU A 194 -3.03 -3.73 -20.32
CA LEU A 194 -3.33 -3.13 -21.62
C LEU A 194 -4.52 -3.81 -22.31
N THR A 195 -4.61 -5.15 -22.22
CA THR A 195 -5.72 -5.93 -22.77
C THR A 195 -7.06 -5.60 -22.09
N ILE A 196 -7.06 -5.31 -20.78
CA ILE A 196 -8.25 -4.84 -20.04
C ILE A 196 -8.72 -3.50 -20.61
N GLY A 197 -7.82 -2.55 -20.86
CA GLY A 197 -8.16 -1.28 -21.48
C GLY A 197 -8.86 -1.45 -22.83
N GLU A 198 -8.35 -2.34 -23.69
CA GLU A 198 -8.98 -2.67 -24.98
C GLU A 198 -10.35 -3.36 -24.83
N SER A 199 -10.48 -4.24 -23.82
CA SER A 199 -11.76 -4.90 -23.51
C SER A 199 -12.82 -3.89 -23.05
N LEU A 200 -12.46 -2.97 -22.15
CA LEU A 200 -13.34 -1.91 -21.68
C LEU A 200 -13.77 -0.97 -22.83
N ALA A 201 -12.82 -0.59 -23.70
CA ALA A 201 -13.11 0.24 -24.87
C ALA A 201 -14.09 -0.45 -25.84
N ARG A 202 -13.89 -1.74 -26.16
CA ARG A 202 -14.81 -2.50 -27.03
C ARG A 202 -16.21 -2.63 -26.44
N ARG A 203 -16.32 -2.72 -25.12
CA ARG A 203 -17.61 -2.75 -24.40
C ARG A 203 -18.30 -1.39 -24.34
N GLY A 204 -17.66 -0.31 -24.81
CA GLY A 204 -18.18 1.05 -24.65
C GLY A 204 -18.20 1.52 -23.20
N ALA A 205 -17.45 0.86 -22.31
CA ALA A 205 -17.38 1.22 -20.90
C ALA A 205 -16.53 2.49 -20.75
N ILE A 206 -17.16 3.60 -20.37
CA ILE A 206 -16.45 4.83 -20.00
C ILE A 206 -15.55 4.51 -18.80
N HIS A 207 -14.27 4.84 -18.91
CA HIS A 207 -13.28 4.53 -17.88
C HIS A 207 -12.23 5.64 -17.76
N SER A 208 -11.70 5.79 -16.55
CA SER A 208 -10.50 6.56 -16.25
C SER A 208 -9.47 5.66 -15.55
N VAL A 209 -8.39 6.24 -15.05
CA VAL A 209 -7.42 5.57 -14.19
C VAL A 209 -7.52 6.16 -12.78
N GLY A 210 -7.55 5.31 -11.76
CA GLY A 210 -7.57 5.70 -10.35
C GLY A 210 -6.19 6.09 -9.82
N ASN A 211 -6.12 6.45 -8.53
CA ASN A 211 -4.88 6.90 -7.88
C ASN A 211 -3.76 5.84 -7.89
N GLU A 212 -4.12 4.56 -7.97
CA GLU A 212 -3.21 3.42 -7.93
C GLU A 212 -2.88 2.85 -9.32
N GLY A 213 -3.38 3.48 -10.39
CA GLY A 213 -3.11 3.05 -11.77
C GLY A 213 -4.13 2.06 -12.35
N GLY A 214 -4.95 1.41 -11.53
CA GLY A 214 -6.05 0.56 -12.00
C GLY A 214 -7.13 1.35 -12.74
N TYR A 215 -7.79 0.73 -13.71
CA TYR A 215 -8.93 1.34 -14.41
C TYR A 215 -10.11 1.58 -13.47
N ALA A 216 -10.85 2.68 -13.63
CA ALA A 216 -12.11 2.94 -12.93
C ALA A 216 -13.26 2.97 -13.95
N PRO A 217 -13.74 1.81 -14.43
CA PRO A 217 -14.75 1.71 -15.46
C PRO A 217 -16.18 1.80 -14.89
N ASN A 218 -17.10 2.30 -15.70
CA ASN A 218 -18.53 2.22 -15.41
C ASN A 218 -19.11 0.85 -15.82
N LEU A 219 -19.00 -0.12 -14.92
CA LEU A 219 -19.59 -1.46 -14.93
C LEU A 219 -20.78 -1.56 -13.96
N PHE A 220 -21.62 -2.60 -14.05
CA PHE A 220 -22.85 -2.68 -13.25
C PHE A 220 -22.67 -3.44 -11.92
N THR A 221 -21.88 -4.51 -11.91
CA THR A 221 -21.70 -5.41 -10.75
C THR A 221 -20.24 -5.81 -10.53
N ASN A 222 -19.92 -6.32 -9.35
CA ASN A 222 -18.56 -6.81 -9.06
C ASN A 222 -18.21 -8.03 -9.93
N ALA A 223 -19.20 -8.88 -10.23
CA ALA A 223 -19.08 -9.97 -11.19
C ALA A 223 -18.69 -9.48 -12.60
N ASP A 224 -19.24 -8.37 -13.08
CA ASP A 224 -18.85 -7.82 -14.40
C ASP A 224 -17.35 -7.46 -14.45
N ALA A 225 -16.81 -6.92 -13.35
CA ALA A 225 -15.40 -6.58 -13.27
C ALA A 225 -14.52 -7.85 -13.31
N LEU A 226 -14.92 -8.91 -12.59
CA LEU A 226 -14.25 -10.21 -12.63
C LEU A 226 -14.31 -10.84 -14.02
N GLU A 227 -15.44 -10.78 -14.71
CA GLU A 227 -15.58 -11.29 -16.09
C GLU A 227 -14.71 -10.53 -17.08
N VAL A 228 -14.60 -9.20 -16.96
CA VAL A 228 -13.67 -8.40 -17.76
C VAL A 228 -12.22 -8.87 -17.55
N LEU A 229 -11.81 -9.17 -16.31
CA LEU A 229 -10.47 -9.70 -16.03
C LEU A 229 -10.27 -11.08 -16.67
N VAL A 230 -11.22 -12.00 -16.47
CA VAL A 230 -11.14 -13.36 -17.02
C VAL A 230 -11.05 -13.34 -18.54
N GLU A 231 -11.89 -12.56 -19.21
CA GLU A 231 -11.88 -12.41 -20.66
C GLU A 231 -10.58 -11.79 -21.18
N SER A 232 -10.05 -10.79 -20.48
CA SER A 232 -8.80 -10.14 -20.86
C SER A 232 -7.63 -11.10 -20.73
N ILE A 233 -7.57 -11.87 -19.63
CA ILE A 233 -6.55 -12.92 -19.45
C ILE A 233 -6.62 -13.95 -20.59
N LYS A 234 -7.81 -14.40 -21.00
CA LYS A 234 -8.00 -15.35 -22.11
C LYS A 234 -7.49 -14.85 -23.47
N GLN A 235 -7.31 -13.53 -23.64
CA GLN A 235 -6.79 -12.91 -24.86
C GLN A 235 -5.27 -12.75 -24.83
N THR A 236 -4.63 -13.08 -23.72
CA THR A 236 -3.17 -13.10 -23.53
C THR A 236 -2.64 -14.53 -23.55
N PRO A 237 -1.32 -14.76 -23.62
CA PRO A 237 -0.76 -16.11 -23.53
C PRO A 237 -0.84 -16.74 -22.12
N TYR A 238 -1.41 -16.05 -21.13
CA TYR A 238 -1.46 -16.49 -19.73
C TYR A 238 -2.74 -17.26 -19.41
N SER A 239 -2.63 -18.29 -18.57
CA SER A 239 -3.79 -19.05 -18.08
C SER A 239 -4.13 -18.71 -16.62
N LEU A 240 -5.41 -18.43 -16.36
CA LEU A 240 -5.94 -18.25 -15.01
C LEU A 240 -5.81 -19.55 -14.20
N GLY A 241 -5.38 -19.43 -12.95
CA GLY A 241 -5.15 -20.56 -12.03
C GLY A 241 -3.82 -21.30 -12.25
N ARG A 242 -3.01 -20.89 -13.23
CA ARG A 242 -1.68 -21.48 -13.51
C ARG A 242 -0.60 -20.42 -13.63
N ASP A 243 -0.80 -19.46 -14.54
CA ASP A 243 0.16 -18.40 -14.82
C ASP A 243 -0.13 -17.14 -14.00
N VAL A 244 -1.42 -16.86 -13.79
CA VAL A 244 -1.92 -15.75 -12.99
C VAL A 244 -3.13 -16.21 -12.17
N PHE A 245 -3.38 -15.53 -11.08
CA PHE A 245 -4.52 -15.69 -10.17
C PHE A 245 -5.20 -14.34 -10.00
N LEU A 246 -6.44 -14.35 -9.50
CA LEU A 246 -7.14 -13.12 -9.18
C LEU A 246 -7.04 -12.82 -7.68
N GLY A 247 -7.21 -11.57 -7.31
CA GLY A 247 -7.30 -11.12 -5.93
C GLY A 247 -8.33 -10.01 -5.80
N LEU A 248 -8.77 -9.76 -4.59
CA LEU A 248 -9.73 -8.70 -4.29
C LEU A 248 -9.30 -7.98 -3.02
N ASP A 249 -9.38 -6.65 -2.99
CA ASP A 249 -9.58 -5.91 -1.73
C ASP A 249 -11.03 -5.46 -1.67
N VAL A 250 -11.77 -5.99 -0.71
CA VAL A 250 -13.22 -5.81 -0.64
C VAL A 250 -13.58 -4.50 0.05
N ALA A 251 -12.83 -4.11 1.08
CA ALA A 251 -13.13 -2.98 1.96
C ALA A 251 -14.57 -3.01 2.49
N ALA A 252 -14.99 -4.16 3.01
CA ALA A 252 -16.40 -4.46 3.31
C ALA A 252 -17.09 -3.47 4.26
N ASN A 253 -16.33 -2.71 5.05
CA ASN A 253 -16.87 -1.64 5.91
C ASN A 253 -17.67 -0.58 5.12
N TYR A 254 -17.40 -0.37 3.82
CA TYR A 254 -18.07 0.66 3.04
C TYR A 254 -19.51 0.31 2.64
N PHE A 255 -19.80 -0.98 2.49
CA PHE A 255 -21.13 -1.46 2.09
C PHE A 255 -21.79 -2.36 3.14
N ALA A 256 -21.13 -2.54 4.29
CA ALA A 256 -21.72 -3.16 5.48
C ALA A 256 -22.55 -2.13 6.24
N LYS A 257 -23.83 -2.43 6.46
CA LYS A 257 -24.77 -1.59 7.21
C LYS A 257 -25.58 -2.46 8.17
N ASP A 258 -25.64 -2.04 9.44
CA ASP A 258 -26.45 -2.69 10.48
C ASP A 258 -26.19 -4.20 10.68
N GLY A 259 -24.98 -4.67 10.34
CA GLY A 259 -24.58 -6.08 10.44
C GLY A 259 -24.83 -6.91 9.18
N GLU A 260 -25.40 -6.30 8.15
CA GLU A 260 -25.63 -6.91 6.83
C GLU A 260 -24.75 -6.25 5.76
N TYR A 261 -24.56 -6.95 4.66
CA TYR A 261 -23.76 -6.52 3.51
C TYR A 261 -24.67 -6.37 2.30
N VAL A 262 -24.66 -5.18 1.69
CA VAL A 262 -25.49 -4.86 0.53
C VAL A 262 -24.58 -4.59 -0.67
N ILE A 263 -24.64 -5.47 -1.68
CA ILE A 263 -23.86 -5.34 -2.93
C ILE A 263 -24.79 -5.51 -4.14
N LYS A 264 -24.42 -4.94 -5.27
CA LYS A 264 -25.26 -4.93 -6.48
C LYS A 264 -25.41 -6.31 -7.13
N ASP A 265 -24.49 -7.22 -6.85
CA ASP A 265 -24.50 -8.60 -7.35
C ASP A 265 -25.66 -9.43 -6.77
N LYS A 266 -26.29 -8.98 -5.67
CA LYS A 266 -27.37 -9.69 -4.99
C LYS A 266 -28.57 -8.79 -4.74
N SER A 267 -29.76 -9.32 -4.98
CA SER A 267 -31.02 -8.60 -4.78
C SER A 267 -31.43 -8.42 -3.31
N SER A 268 -30.76 -9.10 -2.38
CA SER A 268 -31.10 -9.10 -0.96
C SER A 268 -29.82 -8.92 -0.11
N PRO A 269 -29.90 -8.20 1.02
CA PRO A 269 -28.81 -8.10 1.97
C PRO A 269 -28.33 -9.49 2.42
N MET A 270 -27.03 -9.60 2.68
CA MET A 270 -26.40 -10.83 3.16
C MET A 270 -25.91 -10.63 4.59
N ASP A 271 -26.11 -11.61 5.46
CA ASP A 271 -25.39 -11.68 6.72
C ASP A 271 -23.94 -12.17 6.51
N GLU A 272 -23.13 -12.25 7.57
CA GLU A 272 -21.75 -12.73 7.46
C GLU A 272 -21.61 -14.15 6.89
N LYS A 273 -22.59 -15.03 7.16
CA LYS A 273 -22.56 -16.42 6.68
C LYS A 273 -22.85 -16.47 5.18
N ALA A 274 -23.86 -15.73 4.72
CA ALA A 274 -24.18 -15.61 3.32
C ALA A 274 -23.03 -14.95 2.53
N MET A 275 -22.38 -13.92 3.08
CA MET A 275 -21.18 -13.33 2.49
C MET A 275 -20.01 -14.32 2.40
N LEU A 276 -19.79 -15.13 3.43
CA LEU A 276 -18.76 -16.17 3.41
C LEU A 276 -18.99 -17.17 2.26
N GLU A 277 -20.22 -17.66 2.11
CA GLU A 277 -20.56 -18.58 1.02
C GLU A 277 -20.46 -17.89 -0.35
N TYR A 278 -20.80 -16.60 -0.43
CA TYR A 278 -20.57 -15.81 -1.63
C TYR A 278 -19.08 -15.75 -2.01
N TYR A 279 -18.19 -15.44 -1.07
CA TYR A 279 -16.74 -15.43 -1.32
C TYR A 279 -16.19 -16.80 -1.72
N LYS A 280 -16.67 -17.89 -1.12
CA LYS A 280 -16.30 -19.25 -1.55
C LYS A 280 -16.71 -19.50 -3.00
N SER A 281 -17.94 -19.13 -3.36
CA SER A 281 -18.42 -19.27 -4.73
C SER A 281 -17.59 -18.46 -5.74
N LEU A 282 -17.16 -17.25 -5.37
CA LEU A 282 -16.24 -16.46 -6.19
C LEU A 282 -14.86 -17.13 -6.30
N ASN A 283 -14.33 -17.68 -5.21
CA ASN A 283 -13.06 -18.40 -5.25
C ASN A 283 -13.10 -19.62 -6.19
N ASP A 284 -14.18 -20.40 -6.15
CA ASP A 284 -14.36 -21.58 -6.99
C ASP A 284 -14.40 -21.22 -8.49
N GLN A 285 -15.02 -20.08 -8.83
CA GLN A 285 -15.15 -19.59 -10.20
C GLN A 285 -13.88 -18.89 -10.69
N TYR A 286 -13.26 -18.04 -9.85
CA TYR A 286 -12.27 -17.06 -10.28
C TYR A 286 -10.85 -17.31 -9.75
N ARG A 287 -10.64 -18.36 -8.94
CA ARG A 287 -9.33 -18.74 -8.38
C ARG A 287 -8.68 -17.58 -7.62
N LEU A 288 -9.37 -17.11 -6.58
CA LEU A 288 -8.90 -16.00 -5.77
C LEU A 288 -7.71 -16.45 -4.90
N ALA A 289 -6.54 -15.84 -5.09
CA ALA A 289 -5.36 -16.13 -4.26
C ALA A 289 -5.36 -15.32 -2.95
N ILE A 290 -6.05 -14.19 -2.92
CA ILE A 290 -6.12 -13.29 -1.77
C ILE A 290 -7.50 -12.62 -1.71
N LEU A 291 -7.96 -12.41 -0.48
CA LEU A 291 -9.15 -11.62 -0.18
C LEU A 291 -8.84 -10.64 0.96
N GLY A 292 -8.67 -9.37 0.59
CA GLY A 292 -8.43 -8.24 1.47
C GLY A 292 -9.72 -7.75 2.12
N THR A 293 -9.65 -7.46 3.42
CA THR A 293 -10.72 -6.86 4.24
C THR A 293 -12.16 -7.37 3.96
N PRO A 294 -12.40 -8.70 3.96
CA PRO A 294 -13.66 -9.31 3.52
C PRO A 294 -14.87 -9.06 4.44
N PHE A 295 -14.62 -8.69 5.69
CA PHE A 295 -15.65 -8.50 6.70
C PHE A 295 -15.37 -7.23 7.52
N ARG A 296 -16.37 -6.81 8.31
CA ARG A 296 -16.22 -5.68 9.24
C ARG A 296 -15.05 -5.94 10.22
N LYS A 297 -14.44 -4.85 10.73
CA LYS A 297 -13.17 -4.75 11.52
C LYS A 297 -12.90 -5.74 12.67
N THR A 298 -13.77 -6.70 12.98
CA THR A 298 -13.48 -7.80 13.91
C THR A 298 -13.78 -9.12 13.22
N PRO A 299 -12.77 -9.97 12.94
CA PRO A 299 -13.03 -11.30 12.40
C PRO A 299 -13.76 -12.13 13.45
N GLY A 300 -15.09 -12.26 13.29
CA GLY A 300 -15.89 -13.23 14.00
C GLY A 300 -15.58 -14.66 13.55
N GLU A 301 -16.49 -15.59 13.82
CA GLU A 301 -16.37 -16.99 13.36
C GLU A 301 -16.24 -17.09 11.82
N ALA A 302 -16.88 -16.18 11.08
CA ALA A 302 -16.79 -16.12 9.62
C ALA A 302 -15.37 -15.82 9.13
N GLY A 303 -14.66 -14.88 9.77
CA GLY A 303 -13.27 -14.55 9.42
C GLY A 303 -12.30 -15.71 9.69
N ARG A 304 -12.49 -16.44 10.81
CA ARG A 304 -11.72 -17.66 11.10
C ARG A 304 -12.02 -18.77 10.09
N SER A 305 -13.29 -18.95 9.75
CA SER A 305 -13.72 -19.95 8.77
C SER A 305 -13.15 -19.67 7.38
N LEU A 306 -13.15 -18.40 6.95
CA LEU A 306 -12.53 -17.97 5.71
C LEU A 306 -11.02 -18.22 5.70
N THR A 307 -10.34 -17.92 6.82
CA THR A 307 -8.90 -18.19 6.96
C THR A 307 -8.60 -19.68 6.81
N ASN A 308 -9.40 -20.54 7.45
CA ASN A 308 -9.25 -21.99 7.34
C ASN A 308 -9.54 -22.50 5.93
N PHE A 309 -10.54 -21.95 5.25
CA PHE A 309 -10.86 -22.28 3.86
C PHE A 309 -9.68 -22.01 2.93
N TYR A 310 -9.09 -20.80 2.96
CA TYR A 310 -7.93 -20.49 2.11
C TYR A 310 -6.70 -21.32 2.47
N ARG A 311 -6.47 -21.64 3.75
CA ARG A 311 -5.37 -22.55 4.16
C ARG A 311 -5.53 -23.98 3.64
N ALA A 312 -6.76 -24.47 3.49
CA ALA A 312 -7.01 -25.81 2.97
C ALA A 312 -6.90 -25.89 1.44
N ASN A 313 -6.99 -24.76 0.75
CA ASN A 313 -7.03 -24.66 -0.72
C ASN A 313 -5.82 -23.93 -1.32
N SER A 314 -4.77 -23.66 -0.51
CA SER A 314 -3.52 -23.01 -0.95
C SER A 314 -2.38 -24.00 -1.19
#